data_AF-A0A815ZG77-F1
#
_entry.id   AF-A0A815ZG77-F1
#
_cell.length_a   1.000
_cell.length_b   1.000
_cell.length_c   1.000
_cell.angle_alpha   90.00
_cell.angle_beta   90.00
_cell.angle_gamma   90.00
#
_symmetry.space_group_name_H-M   'P 1'
#
loop_
_entity.id
_entity.type
_entity.pdbx_description
1 polymer ?
#
loop_
_entity_poly.entity_id
_entity_poly.type
_entity_poly.pdbx_seq_one_letter_code
_entity_poly.pdbx_strand_id
1 'polypeptide(L)'
;MATATAAGKARCVTCGKEKSTSRCDGCSQPFCYKHLGDHRQELNKQLDEIEVSRDLFRQTLTEQSAKPENQTLMKQINQWEQDSIAKIRQTANEARKLIMKHTTKYLTEIETKLNTLTKQLRESRAEDDFIEADLQRWNKQLTQMNNELDKPSTIKIQHALTPLINTIRINLSGNLSVLYF
;
A
#
# COMPACT_ATOMS: atom_id res chain seq x y z
N MET A 1 -75.39 20.35 38.30
CA MET A 1 -75.21 18.93 38.70
C MET A 1 -73.72 18.66 38.75
N ALA A 2 -73.17 18.38 39.92
CA ALA A 2 -71.76 18.11 40.11
C ALA A 2 -71.48 16.63 39.83
N THR A 3 -70.68 16.33 38.80
CA THR A 3 -70.11 15.01 38.55
C THR A 3 -68.89 14.82 39.44
N ALA A 4 -69.02 13.96 40.45
CA ALA A 4 -67.93 13.54 41.31
C ALA A 4 -66.95 12.64 40.53
N THR A 5 -65.75 13.15 40.26
CA THR A 5 -64.63 12.37 39.71
C THR A 5 -64.05 11.50 40.83
N ALA A 6 -64.19 10.17 40.72
CA ALA A 6 -63.60 9.23 41.66
C ALA A 6 -62.06 9.33 41.63
N ALA A 7 -61.47 9.77 42.74
CA ALA A 7 -60.05 9.97 42.88
C ALA A 7 -59.27 8.63 42.88
N GLY A 8 -58.33 8.50 41.94
CA GLY A 8 -57.02 7.91 42.22
C GLY A 8 -56.82 6.41 42.05
N LYS A 9 -57.66 5.68 41.30
CA LYS A 9 -57.41 4.26 40.98
C LYS A 9 -57.39 4.02 39.47
N ALA A 10 -56.26 3.51 38.95
CA ALA A 10 -56.14 3.04 37.57
C ALA A 10 -55.49 1.64 37.53
N ARG A 11 -55.52 0.97 36.38
CA ARG A 11 -54.86 -0.33 36.21
C ARG A 11 -53.38 -0.15 35.99
N CYS A 12 -52.57 -0.83 36.79
CA CYS A 12 -51.13 -0.92 36.58
C CYS A 12 -50.84 -1.74 35.31
N VAL A 13 -49.99 -1.22 34.42
CA VAL A 13 -49.64 -1.88 33.16
C VAL A 13 -48.93 -3.23 33.35
N THR A 14 -48.17 -3.40 34.44
CA THR A 14 -47.40 -4.62 34.71
C THR A 14 -48.23 -5.75 35.31
N CYS A 15 -49.18 -5.46 36.22
CA CYS A 15 -49.92 -6.50 36.94
C CYS A 15 -51.44 -6.50 36.74
N GLY A 16 -51.98 -5.54 35.99
CA GLY A 16 -53.40 -5.47 35.60
C GLY A 16 -54.38 -5.12 36.73
N LYS A 17 -53.92 -5.00 37.99
CA LYS A 17 -54.79 -4.72 39.15
C LYS A 17 -55.13 -3.23 39.25
N GLU A 18 -56.40 -2.92 39.54
CA GLU A 18 -56.84 -1.56 39.89
C GLU A 18 -56.32 -1.15 41.27
N LYS A 19 -55.43 -0.16 41.31
CA LYS A 19 -54.77 0.33 42.51
C LYS A 19 -54.50 1.83 42.39
N SER A 20 -54.02 2.46 43.45
CA SER A 20 -53.38 3.77 43.32
C SER A 20 -52.14 3.65 42.45
N THR A 21 -52.14 4.41 41.36
CA THR A 21 -51.11 4.37 40.32
C THR A 21 -50.56 5.77 40.08
N SER A 22 -49.27 5.83 39.79
CA SER A 22 -48.60 7.03 39.27
C SER A 22 -48.16 6.78 37.83
N ARG A 23 -48.12 7.84 37.01
CA ARG A 23 -47.60 7.75 35.64
C ARG A 23 -46.12 8.08 35.63
N CYS A 24 -45.35 7.35 34.84
CA CYS A 24 -43.97 7.73 34.52
C CYS A 24 -44.01 8.80 33.42
N ASP A 25 -43.32 9.93 33.59
CA ASP A 25 -43.33 11.01 32.59
C ASP A 25 -42.64 10.60 31.28
N GLY A 26 -41.64 9.72 31.34
CA GLY A 26 -40.90 9.26 30.17
C GLY A 26 -41.72 8.37 29.23
N CYS A 27 -42.34 7.31 29.76
CA CYS A 27 -43.11 6.34 28.96
C CYS A 27 -44.63 6.56 29.03
N SER A 28 -45.10 7.51 29.84
CA SER A 28 -46.51 7.85 30.07
C SER A 28 -47.41 6.70 30.59
N GLN A 29 -46.82 5.56 30.98
CA GLN A 29 -47.57 4.39 31.43
C GLN A 29 -47.91 4.46 32.94
N PRO A 30 -49.09 3.96 33.35
CA PRO A 30 -49.50 3.91 34.75
C PRO A 30 -48.94 2.67 35.48
N PHE A 31 -48.26 2.89 36.60
CA PHE A 31 -47.71 1.84 37.45
C PHE A 31 -48.23 1.96 38.88
N CYS A 32 -48.43 0.83 39.57
CA CYS A 32 -48.55 0.88 41.03
C CYS A 32 -47.17 1.14 41.64
N TYR A 33 -47.12 1.65 42.88
CA TYR A 33 -45.85 2.06 43.51
C TYR A 33 -44.73 1.00 43.47
N LYS A 34 -45.07 -0.29 43.61
CA LYS A 34 -44.08 -1.37 43.51
C LYS A 34 -43.48 -1.48 42.09
N HIS A 35 -44.32 -1.65 41.07
CA HIS A 35 -43.85 -1.80 39.69
C HIS A 35 -43.26 -0.51 39.11
N LEU A 36 -43.57 0.66 39.68
CA LEU A 36 -42.86 1.90 39.36
C LEU A 36 -41.40 1.86 39.83
N GLY A 37 -41.16 1.27 41.01
CA GLY A 37 -39.80 0.99 41.52
C GLY A 37 -39.06 0.00 40.62
N ASP A 38 -39.71 -1.11 40.26
CA ASP A 38 -39.14 -2.10 39.34
C ASP A 38 -38.82 -1.49 37.96
N HIS A 39 -39.72 -0.65 37.42
CA HIS A 39 -39.49 0.09 36.18
C HIS A 39 -38.26 1.00 36.26
N ARG A 40 -38.11 1.73 37.37
CA ARG A 40 -36.95 2.61 37.58
C ARG A 40 -35.64 1.83 37.76
N GLN A 41 -35.71 0.65 38.39
CA GLN A 41 -34.57 -0.24 38.51
C GLN A 41 -34.12 -0.76 37.13
N GLU A 42 -35.07 -1.10 36.25
CA GLU A 42 -34.75 -1.50 34.87
C GLU A 42 -34.11 -0.37 34.06
N LEU A 43 -34.59 0.87 34.22
CA LEU A 43 -33.96 2.04 33.59
C LEU A 43 -32.52 2.27 34.08
N ASN A 44 -32.26 2.08 35.38
CA ASN A 44 -30.89 2.17 35.90
C ASN A 44 -30.00 1.08 35.30
N LYS A 45 -30.50 -0.14 35.16
CA LYS A 45 -29.75 -1.23 34.53
C LYS A 45 -29.40 -0.90 33.07
N GLN A 46 -30.33 -0.32 32.31
CA GLN A 46 -30.05 0.12 30.94
C GLN A 46 -29.01 1.25 30.90
N LEU A 47 -29.03 2.16 31.88
CA LEU A 47 -28.02 3.20 32.00
C LEU A 47 -26.64 2.59 32.30
N ASP A 48 -26.55 1.64 33.22
CA ASP A 48 -25.30 0.92 33.54
C ASP A 48 -24.73 0.23 32.28
N GLU A 49 -25.59 -0.39 31.47
CA GLU A 49 -25.20 -1.00 30.18
C GLU A 49 -24.65 0.04 29.18
N ILE A 50 -25.26 1.23 29.12
CA ILE A 50 -24.76 2.34 28.29
C ILE A 50 -23.41 2.84 28.80
N GLU A 51 -23.21 2.95 30.12
CA GLU A 51 -21.94 3.38 30.71
C GLU A 51 -20.81 2.39 30.38
N VAL A 52 -21.08 1.09 30.51
CA VAL A 52 -20.13 0.04 30.10
C VAL A 52 -19.81 0.13 28.61
N SER A 53 -20.82 0.31 27.76
CA SER A 53 -20.61 0.48 26.32
C SER A 53 -19.78 1.72 25.99
N ARG A 54 -19.98 2.83 26.72
CA ARG A 54 -19.20 4.07 26.56
C ARG A 54 -17.75 3.83 26.92
N ASP A 55 -17.48 3.14 28.04
CA ASP A 55 -16.13 2.87 28.50
C ASP A 55 -15.37 1.96 27.52
N LEU A 56 -16.03 0.92 27.01
CA LEU A 56 -15.46 0.05 25.97
C LEU A 56 -15.13 0.82 24.68
N PHE A 57 -16.04 1.71 24.26
CA PHE A 57 -15.80 2.55 23.10
C PHE A 57 -14.62 3.50 23.32
N ARG A 58 -14.52 4.10 24.50
CA ARG A 58 -13.40 4.99 24.86
C ARG A 58 -12.07 4.25 24.86
N GLN A 59 -12.04 3.03 25.38
CA GLN A 59 -10.86 2.18 25.33
C GLN A 59 -10.45 1.89 23.88
N THR A 60 -11.40 1.44 23.05
CA THR A 60 -11.17 1.15 21.62
C THR A 60 -10.63 2.38 20.88
N LEU A 61 -11.23 3.56 21.13
CA LEU A 61 -10.77 4.81 20.53
C LEU A 61 -9.34 5.15 20.94
N THR A 62 -9.01 4.98 22.23
CA THR A 62 -7.67 5.24 22.77
C THR A 62 -6.64 4.32 22.12
N GLU A 63 -6.95 3.02 22.02
CA GLU A 63 -6.09 2.02 21.39
C GLU A 63 -5.84 2.34 19.91
N GLN A 64 -6.87 2.74 19.17
CA GLN A 64 -6.75 3.13 17.76
C GLN A 64 -5.96 4.44 17.59
N SER A 65 -6.16 5.43 18.47
CA SER A 65 -5.43 6.69 18.42
C SER A 65 -3.95 6.54 18.80
N ALA A 66 -3.61 5.55 19.63
CA ALA A 66 -2.24 5.29 20.04
C ALA A 66 -1.38 4.70 18.91
N LYS A 67 -2.00 4.10 17.87
CA LYS A 67 -1.29 3.49 16.74
C LYS A 67 -1.90 3.93 15.39
N PRO A 68 -1.74 5.21 14.99
CA PRO A 68 -2.30 5.71 13.73
C PRO A 68 -1.77 4.96 12.50
N GLU A 69 -0.53 4.48 12.58
CA GLU A 69 0.15 3.68 11.57
C GLU A 69 -0.48 2.29 11.33
N ASN A 70 -1.28 1.78 12.27
CA ASN A 70 -2.06 0.55 12.06
C ASN A 70 -3.39 0.79 11.36
N GLN A 71 -3.77 2.05 11.12
CA GLN A 71 -4.99 2.36 10.39
C GLN A 71 -4.94 1.78 8.97
N THR A 72 -6.10 1.33 8.50
CA THR A 72 -6.25 0.71 7.18
C THR A 72 -5.68 1.58 6.05
N LEU A 73 -5.86 2.89 6.12
CA LEU A 73 -5.34 3.83 5.10
C LEU A 73 -3.81 3.89 5.09
N MET A 74 -3.15 3.84 6.25
CA MET A 74 -1.69 3.78 6.34
C MET A 74 -1.16 2.47 5.74
N LYS A 75 -1.84 1.35 6.00
CA LYS A 75 -1.49 0.06 5.37
C LYS A 75 -1.60 0.10 3.85
N GLN A 76 -2.59 0.81 3.29
CA GLN A 76 -2.74 0.97 1.85
C GLN A 76 -1.58 1.78 1.24
N ILE A 77 -1.14 2.85 1.92
CA ILE A 77 0.04 3.64 1.50
C ILE A 77 1.29 2.76 1.51
N ASN A 78 1.52 2.02 2.60
CA ASN A 78 2.67 1.13 2.73
C ASN A 78 2.67 0.04 1.66
N GLN A 79 1.51 -0.54 1.35
CA GLN A 79 1.40 -1.55 0.30
C GLN A 79 1.74 -0.96 -1.07
N TRP A 80 1.18 0.20 -1.41
CA TRP A 80 1.48 0.88 -2.66
C TRP A 80 2.97 1.23 -2.78
N GLU A 81 3.61 1.67 -1.69
CA GLU A 81 5.04 1.97 -1.67
C GLU A 81 5.87 0.71 -1.99
N GLN A 82 5.56 -0.39 -1.30
CA GLN A 82 6.24 -1.68 -1.51
C GLN A 82 6.08 -2.18 -2.95
N ASP A 83 4.87 -2.14 -3.49
CA ASP A 83 4.59 -2.55 -4.87
C ASP A 83 5.32 -1.68 -5.89
N SER A 84 5.37 -0.37 -5.64
CA SER A 84 6.06 0.61 -6.48
C SER A 84 7.57 0.36 -6.51
N ILE A 85 8.19 0.14 -5.35
CA ILE A 85 9.61 -0.21 -5.22
C ILE A 85 9.89 -1.54 -5.95
N ALA A 86 9.04 -2.54 -5.78
CA ALA A 86 9.18 -3.82 -6.44
C ALA A 86 9.18 -3.66 -7.97
N LYS A 87 8.26 -2.86 -8.50
CA LYS A 87 8.16 -2.58 -9.94
C LYS A 87 9.38 -1.84 -10.49
N ILE A 88 9.91 -0.85 -9.76
CA ILE A 88 11.16 -0.17 -10.12
C ILE A 88 12.31 -1.18 -10.19
N ARG A 89 12.47 -1.99 -9.13
CA ARG A 89 13.55 -2.98 -9.04
C ARG A 89 13.46 -4.01 -10.14
N GLN A 90 12.27 -4.52 -10.44
CA GLN A 90 12.05 -5.46 -11.54
C GLN A 90 12.48 -4.85 -12.87
N THR A 91 11.97 -3.66 -13.20
CA THR A 91 12.27 -2.97 -14.48
C THR A 91 13.77 -2.71 -14.62
N ALA A 92 14.43 -2.24 -13.56
CA ALA A 92 15.87 -2.02 -13.55
C ALA A 92 16.66 -3.33 -13.75
N ASN A 93 16.22 -4.44 -13.15
CA ASN A 93 16.87 -5.73 -13.29
C ASN A 93 16.69 -6.32 -14.69
N GLU A 94 15.53 -6.14 -15.31
CA GLU A 94 15.29 -6.54 -16.69
C GLU A 94 16.18 -5.76 -17.66
N ALA A 95 16.29 -4.43 -17.48
CA ALA A 95 17.18 -3.59 -18.27
C ALA A 95 18.65 -4.01 -18.11
N ARG A 96 19.12 -4.26 -16.88
CA ARG A 96 20.48 -4.76 -16.61
C ARG A 96 20.73 -6.11 -17.28
N LYS A 97 19.78 -7.05 -17.21
CA LYS A 97 19.89 -8.36 -17.86
C LYS A 97 20.01 -8.22 -19.38
N LEU A 98 19.23 -7.33 -19.98
CA LEU A 98 19.28 -7.06 -21.42
C LEU A 98 20.65 -6.50 -21.83
N ILE A 99 21.14 -5.49 -21.12
CA ILE A 99 22.48 -4.92 -21.35
C ILE A 99 23.53 -6.02 -21.20
N MET A 100 23.52 -6.77 -20.11
CA MET A 100 24.52 -7.82 -19.86
C MET A 100 24.51 -8.90 -20.95
N LYS A 101 23.33 -9.34 -21.41
CA LYS A 101 23.23 -10.29 -22.53
C LYS A 101 23.86 -9.76 -23.81
N HIS A 102 23.58 -8.51 -24.17
CA HIS A 102 24.20 -7.89 -25.33
C HIS A 102 25.70 -7.69 -25.13
N THR A 103 26.13 -7.33 -23.90
CA THR A 103 27.53 -7.18 -23.55
C THR A 103 28.31 -8.46 -23.72
N THR A 104 27.83 -9.56 -23.13
CA THR A 104 28.43 -10.88 -23.30
C THR A 104 28.54 -11.25 -24.78
N LYS A 105 27.49 -11.01 -25.58
CA LYS A 105 27.51 -11.34 -27.00
C LYS A 105 28.62 -10.62 -27.76
N TYR A 106 28.73 -9.29 -27.63
CA TYR A 106 29.76 -8.56 -28.39
C TYR A 106 31.18 -8.86 -27.86
N LEU A 107 31.35 -9.10 -26.55
CA LEU A 107 32.65 -9.50 -26.00
C LEU A 107 33.10 -10.85 -26.57
N THR A 108 32.19 -11.82 -26.73
CA THR A 108 32.50 -13.10 -27.39
C THR A 108 32.86 -12.91 -28.87
N GLU A 109 32.22 -11.97 -29.57
CA GLU A 109 32.58 -11.62 -30.95
C GLU A 109 34.00 -11.03 -31.03
N ILE A 110 34.37 -10.13 -30.11
CA ILE A 110 35.72 -9.55 -30.01
C ILE A 110 36.75 -10.63 -29.69
N GLU A 111 36.47 -11.52 -28.73
CA GLU A 111 37.33 -12.64 -28.39
C GLU A 111 37.58 -13.56 -29.60
N THR A 112 36.55 -13.84 -30.39
CA THR A 112 36.66 -14.63 -31.63
C THR A 112 37.56 -13.94 -32.66
N LYS A 113 37.40 -12.62 -32.85
CA LYS A 113 38.28 -11.82 -33.73
C LYS A 113 39.73 -11.84 -33.24
N LEU A 114 39.95 -11.71 -31.93
CA LEU A 114 41.27 -11.73 -31.32
C LEU A 114 41.96 -13.10 -31.46
N ASN A 115 41.21 -14.19 -31.28
CA ASN A 115 41.72 -15.55 -31.49
C ASN A 115 42.12 -15.78 -32.96
N THR A 116 41.34 -15.26 -33.89
CA THR A 116 41.65 -15.32 -35.33
C THR A 116 42.93 -14.56 -35.65
N LEU A 117 43.05 -13.32 -35.14
CA LEU A 117 44.27 -12.51 -35.29
C LEU A 117 45.49 -13.21 -34.67
N THR A 118 45.34 -13.80 -33.49
CA THR A 118 46.41 -14.53 -32.80
C THR A 118 46.89 -15.71 -33.62
N LYS A 119 45.99 -16.44 -34.27
CA LYS A 119 46.34 -17.54 -35.18
C LYS A 119 47.14 -17.04 -36.38
N GLN A 120 46.66 -15.99 -37.06
CA GLN A 120 47.36 -15.36 -38.19
C GLN A 120 48.78 -14.90 -37.81
N LEU A 121 48.94 -14.26 -36.65
CA LEU A 121 50.25 -13.82 -36.15
C LEU A 121 51.21 -14.99 -35.90
N ARG A 122 50.71 -16.12 -35.39
CA ARG A 122 51.52 -17.31 -35.11
C ARG A 122 51.96 -18.01 -36.39
N GLU A 123 51.04 -18.20 -37.32
CA GLU A 123 51.31 -18.80 -38.63
C GLU A 123 52.36 -17.97 -39.36
N SER A 124 52.13 -16.66 -39.44
CA SER A 124 53.03 -15.78 -40.17
C SER A 124 54.43 -15.67 -39.56
N ARG A 125 54.52 -15.71 -38.22
CA ARG A 125 55.81 -15.78 -37.53
C ARG A 125 56.52 -17.13 -37.74
N ALA A 126 55.79 -18.23 -37.85
CA ALA A 126 56.38 -19.54 -38.08
C ALA A 126 56.92 -19.69 -39.51
N GLU A 127 56.25 -19.05 -40.48
CA GLU A 127 56.61 -19.07 -41.89
C GLU A 127 57.56 -17.93 -42.30
N ASP A 128 57.79 -16.96 -41.40
CA ASP A 128 58.57 -15.73 -41.64
C ASP A 128 58.07 -14.94 -42.87
N ASP A 129 56.74 -14.92 -43.07
CA ASP A 129 56.08 -14.47 -44.30
C ASP A 129 55.37 -13.10 -44.19
N PHE A 130 55.65 -12.33 -43.14
CA PHE A 130 55.01 -11.03 -42.91
C PHE A 130 55.66 -9.89 -43.71
N ILE A 131 54.85 -8.98 -44.20
CA ILE A 131 55.30 -7.68 -44.77
C ILE A 131 54.69 -6.50 -44.00
N GLU A 132 55.15 -5.28 -44.29
CA GLU A 132 54.68 -4.06 -43.63
C GLU A 132 53.17 -3.89 -43.73
N ALA A 133 52.57 -4.32 -44.85
CA ALA A 133 51.12 -4.28 -45.05
C ALA A 133 50.37 -5.16 -44.04
N ASP A 134 50.90 -6.34 -43.69
CA ASP A 134 50.30 -7.23 -42.68
C ASP A 134 50.39 -6.61 -41.29
N LEU A 135 51.55 -6.05 -40.94
CA LEU A 135 51.75 -5.35 -39.67
C LEU A 135 50.76 -4.18 -39.51
N GLN A 136 50.58 -3.37 -40.55
CA GLN A 136 49.61 -2.27 -40.57
C GLN A 136 48.17 -2.80 -40.44
N ARG A 137 47.81 -3.87 -41.15
CA ARG A 137 46.49 -4.51 -41.07
C ARG A 137 46.18 -5.00 -39.67
N TRP A 138 47.09 -5.75 -39.05
CA TRP A 138 46.90 -6.30 -37.70
C TRP A 138 46.82 -5.20 -36.64
N ASN A 139 47.64 -4.15 -36.74
CA ASN A 139 47.57 -3.02 -35.83
C ASN A 139 46.23 -2.27 -35.95
N LYS A 140 45.72 -2.12 -37.19
CA LYS A 140 44.38 -1.55 -37.43
C LYS A 140 43.27 -2.41 -36.83
N GLN A 141 43.35 -3.74 -36.97
CA GLN A 141 42.39 -4.67 -36.37
C GLN A 141 42.39 -4.60 -34.83
N LEU A 142 43.57 -4.54 -34.20
CA LEU A 142 43.70 -4.34 -32.75
C LEU A 142 43.06 -3.02 -32.30
N THR A 143 43.37 -1.93 -33.01
CA THR A 143 42.82 -0.60 -32.72
C THR A 143 41.29 -0.60 -32.82
N GLN A 144 40.75 -1.25 -33.86
CA GLN A 144 39.30 -1.37 -34.03
C GLN A 144 38.65 -2.17 -32.91
N MET A 145 39.20 -3.33 -32.54
CA MET A 145 38.67 -4.14 -31.43
C MET A 145 38.71 -3.38 -30.10
N ASN A 146 39.78 -2.59 -29.87
CA ASN A 146 39.89 -1.76 -28.68
C ASN A 146 38.81 -0.66 -28.64
N ASN A 147 38.52 -0.02 -29.77
CA ASN A 147 37.43 0.96 -29.87
C ASN A 147 36.04 0.33 -29.66
N GLU A 148 35.84 -0.90 -30.15
CA GLU A 148 34.60 -1.67 -29.97
C GLU A 148 34.39 -2.10 -28.49
N LEU A 149 35.47 -2.35 -27.73
CA LEU A 149 35.41 -2.67 -26.30
C LEU A 149 34.87 -1.50 -25.46
N ASP A 150 35.37 -0.28 -25.70
CA ASP A 150 35.04 0.91 -24.89
C ASP A 150 33.64 1.47 -25.17
N LYS A 151 33.13 1.31 -26.40
CA LYS A 151 31.82 1.85 -26.82
C LYS A 151 31.09 0.91 -27.77
N PRO A 152 30.32 -0.07 -27.25
CA PRO A 152 29.44 -0.86 -28.11
C PRO A 152 28.39 0.07 -28.75
N SER A 153 28.45 0.22 -30.08
CA SER A 153 27.68 1.21 -30.85
C SER A 153 26.16 0.93 -30.87
N THR A 154 25.73 -0.19 -30.31
CA THR A 154 24.43 -0.81 -30.57
C THR A 154 23.41 -0.60 -29.45
N ILE A 155 23.81 -0.09 -28.27
CA ILE A 155 22.91 0.04 -27.10
C ILE A 155 22.79 1.51 -26.70
N LYS A 156 21.54 1.98 -26.57
CA LYS A 156 21.22 3.31 -26.02
C LYS A 156 20.16 3.16 -24.94
N ILE A 157 20.34 3.84 -23.82
CA ILE A 157 19.32 3.95 -22.77
C ILE A 157 18.37 5.07 -23.16
N GLN A 158 17.07 4.80 -23.11
CA GLN A 158 16.01 5.78 -23.33
C GLN A 158 15.01 5.74 -22.17
N HIS A 159 14.38 6.87 -21.88
CA HIS A 159 13.37 6.97 -20.85
C HIS A 159 11.97 6.97 -21.48
N ALA A 160 11.06 6.18 -20.90
CA ALA A 160 9.66 6.18 -21.32
C ALA A 160 8.98 7.49 -20.92
N LEU A 161 8.04 7.96 -21.74
CA LEU A 161 7.24 9.17 -21.47
C LEU A 161 6.12 8.91 -20.45
N THR A 162 5.71 7.65 -20.28
CA THR A 162 4.65 7.26 -19.36
C THR A 162 5.23 6.88 -17.99
N PRO A 163 4.61 7.31 -16.87
CA PRO A 163 5.10 6.99 -15.55
C PRO A 163 4.98 5.49 -15.25
N LEU A 164 6.04 4.93 -14.66
CA LEU A 164 6.07 3.53 -14.26
C LEU A 164 5.13 3.24 -13.08
N ILE A 165 4.94 4.23 -12.20
CA ILE A 165 4.19 4.13 -10.95
C ILE A 165 3.03 5.13 -10.98
N ASN A 166 1.88 4.72 -10.46
CA ASN A 166 0.70 5.58 -10.30
C ASN A 166 0.83 6.40 -9.00
N THR A 167 0.56 7.70 -9.02
CA THR A 167 0.62 8.55 -7.81
C THR A 167 -0.54 8.26 -6.84
N ILE A 168 -0.28 8.19 -5.53
CA ILE A 168 -1.33 8.17 -4.49
C ILE A 168 -2.01 9.53 -4.41
N ARG A 169 -3.33 9.54 -4.26
CA ARG A 169 -4.11 10.74 -3.96
C ARG A 169 -4.94 10.54 -2.71
N ILE A 170 -4.88 11.50 -1.79
CA ILE A 170 -5.69 11.51 -0.57
C ILE A 170 -6.78 12.57 -0.75
N ASN A 171 -8.04 12.14 -0.79
CA ASN A 171 -9.18 13.04 -0.87
C ASN A 171 -9.76 13.21 0.54
N LEU A 172 -9.58 14.40 1.12
CA LEU A 172 -10.21 14.75 2.39
C LEU A 172 -11.52 15.48 2.09
N SER A 173 -12.63 14.96 2.60
CA SER A 173 -13.94 15.59 2.50
C SER A 173 -13.91 16.95 3.23
N GLY A 174 -13.69 18.05 2.50
CA GLY A 174 -13.71 19.43 3.03
C GLY A 174 -12.47 20.29 2.76
N ASN A 175 -11.37 19.73 2.25
CA ASN A 175 -10.24 20.50 1.70
C ASN A 175 -9.39 19.59 0.80
N LEU A 176 -9.24 19.94 -0.48
CA LEU A 176 -8.34 19.23 -1.39
C LEU A 176 -6.88 19.54 -1.02
N SER A 177 -6.26 18.68 -0.23
CA SER A 177 -4.81 18.63 -0.11
C SER A 177 -4.28 17.63 -1.12
N VAL A 178 -4.05 18.06 -2.37
CA VAL A 178 -3.35 17.25 -3.36
C VAL A 178 -1.85 17.39 -3.08
N LEU A 179 -1.23 16.34 -2.54
CA LEU A 179 0.23 16.25 -2.55
C LEU A 179 0.65 15.90 -3.98
N TYR A 180 1.26 16.86 -4.68
CA TYR A 180 1.93 16.62 -5.96
C TYR A 180 3.34 16.11 -5.67
N PHE A 181 3.63 14.89 -6.14
CA PHE A 181 4.99 14.38 -6.33
C PHE A 181 5.07 13.81 -7.75
#